data_AF-A0A8C9WXZ6-F1
#
_entry.id   AF-A0A8C9WXZ6-F1
#
_cell.length_a   1.000
_cell.length_b   1.000
_cell.length_c   1.000
_cell.angle_alpha   90.00
_cell.angle_beta   90.00
_cell.angle_gamma   90.00
#
_symmetry.space_group_name_H-M   'P 1'
#
loop_
_entity.id
_entity.type
_entity.pdbx_description
1 polymer ?
#
loop_
_entity_poly.entity_id
_entity_poly.type
_entity_poly.pdbx_seq_one_letter_code
_entity_poly.pdbx_strand_id
1 'polypeptide(L)'
;MAATLVQVTNVSPSTTSEQMRTLFGFLGTIEELKLFPPDDSQMPVTSRVCFVKFQEPESVGVSQHLTNTVFVDRALIVVPFAEGLQKQPPR
;
A
#
# COMPACT_ATOMS: atom_id res chain seq x y z
N MET A 1 4.35 -20.35 -2.30
CA MET A 1 4.39 -19.33 -1.22
C MET A 1 3.29 -18.33 -1.50
N ALA A 2 2.42 -18.07 -0.53
CA ALA A 2 1.42 -17.00 -0.67
C ALA A 2 2.09 -15.65 -0.37
N ALA A 3 1.73 -14.60 -1.11
CA ALA A 3 2.24 -13.26 -0.85
C ALA A 3 1.59 -12.70 0.42
N THR A 4 2.39 -12.05 1.26
CA THR A 4 1.92 -11.32 2.45
C THR A 4 2.08 -9.80 2.32
N LEU A 5 2.66 -9.33 1.22
CA LEU A 5 2.95 -7.93 0.97
C LEU A 5 2.02 -7.40 -0.13
N VAL A 6 1.49 -6.20 0.08
CA VAL A 6 0.77 -5.43 -0.95
C VAL A 6 1.47 -4.12 -1.24
N GLN A 7 1.37 -3.69 -2.49
CA GLN A 7 1.72 -2.36 -2.92
C GLN A 7 0.44 -1.56 -3.17
N VAL A 8 0.37 -0.38 -2.56
CA VAL A 8 -0.73 0.57 -2.69
C VAL A 8 -0.21 1.80 -3.40
N THR A 9 -0.76 2.12 -4.57
CA THR A 9 -0.37 3.28 -5.37
C THR A 9 -1.53 4.27 -5.51
N ASN A 10 -1.26 5.42 -6.14
CA ASN A 10 -2.18 6.55 -6.24
C ASN A 10 -2.63 7.05 -4.84
N VAL A 11 -1.78 6.91 -3.82
CA VAL A 11 -2.07 7.41 -2.48
C VAL A 11 -1.95 8.93 -2.49
N SER A 12 -2.85 9.62 -1.79
CA SER A 12 -2.83 11.08 -1.70
C SER A 12 -1.51 11.60 -1.10
N PRO A 13 -0.96 12.72 -1.59
CA PRO A 13 0.22 13.34 -0.99
C PRO A 13 0.00 13.81 0.46
N SER A 14 -1.23 14.01 0.90
CA SER A 14 -1.58 14.38 2.28
C SER A 14 -1.84 13.19 3.21
N THR A 15 -1.87 11.96 2.68
CA THR A 15 -2.05 10.76 3.50
C THR A 15 -0.81 10.45 4.34
N THR A 16 -1.01 10.11 5.61
CA THR A 16 0.06 9.73 6.55
C THR A 16 0.23 8.23 6.71
N SER A 17 1.38 7.81 7.22
CA SER A 17 1.67 6.40 7.53
C SER A 17 0.68 5.82 8.55
N GLU A 18 0.26 6.63 9.53
CA GLU A 18 -0.68 6.22 10.57
C GLU A 18 -2.09 6.00 10.01
N GLN A 19 -2.57 6.89 9.13
CA GLN A 19 -3.84 6.71 8.43
C GLN A 19 -3.87 5.42 7.61
N MET A 20 -2.79 5.12 6.89
CA MET A 20 -2.65 3.86 6.14
C MET A 20 -2.64 2.66 7.10
N ARG A 21 -1.92 2.75 8.22
CA ARG A 21 -1.87 1.68 9.22
C ARG A 21 -3.24 1.42 9.84
N THR A 22 -4.02 2.46 10.11
CA THR A 22 -5.41 2.31 10.57
C THR A 22 -6.27 1.63 9.52
N LEU A 23 -6.26 2.13 8.27
CA LEU A 23 -7.10 1.57 7.19
C LEU A 23 -6.81 0.10 6.94
N PHE A 24 -5.55 -0.26 6.72
CA PHE A 24 -5.16 -1.64 6.42
C PHE A 24 -5.19 -2.52 7.69
N GLY A 25 -5.08 -1.93 8.88
CA GLY A 25 -5.22 -2.64 10.15
C GLY A 25 -6.61 -3.22 10.38
N PHE A 26 -7.66 -2.64 9.76
CA PHE A 26 -9.00 -3.23 9.75
C PHE A 26 -9.10 -4.51 8.91
N LEU A 27 -8.13 -4.75 8.02
CA LEU A 27 -8.13 -5.90 7.11
C LEU A 27 -7.29 -7.07 7.61
N GLY A 28 -6.36 -6.82 8.54
CA GLY A 28 -5.49 -7.84 9.11
C GLY A 28 -4.35 -7.25 9.95
N THR A 29 -3.65 -8.11 10.68
CA THR A 29 -2.48 -7.71 11.49
C THR A 29 -1.34 -7.29 10.57
N ILE A 30 -0.91 -6.04 10.70
CA ILE A 30 0.22 -5.47 9.95
C ILE A 30 1.53 -5.80 10.66
N GLU A 31 2.43 -6.49 9.97
CA GLU A 31 3.80 -6.76 10.39
C GLU A 31 4.69 -5.52 10.13
N GLU A 32 4.57 -4.95 8.93
CA GLU A 32 5.37 -3.80 8.50
C GLU A 32 4.56 -2.89 7.56
N LEU A 33 4.74 -1.58 7.68
CA LEU A 33 4.19 -0.60 6.75
C LEU A 33 5.22 0.46 6.43
N LYS A 34 5.39 0.75 5.14
CA LYS A 34 6.28 1.81 4.66
C LYS A 34 5.56 2.70 3.65
N LEU A 35 5.60 4.01 3.88
CA LEU A 35 5.05 5.01 2.97
C LEU A 35 6.19 5.78 2.30
N PHE A 36 6.07 5.97 0.99
CA PHE A 36 7.07 6.64 0.16
C PHE A 36 6.44 7.75 -0.69
N PRO A 37 6.97 8.97 -0.64
CA PRO A 37 7.93 9.45 0.35
C PRO A 37 7.39 9.39 1.79
N PRO A 38 8.28 9.36 2.80
CA PRO A 38 7.87 9.46 4.20
C PRO A 38 7.21 10.82 4.50
N ASP A 39 6.49 10.87 5.62
CA ASP A 39 5.61 11.99 5.98
C ASP A 39 6.33 13.34 6.13
N ASP A 40 7.59 13.31 6.53
CA ASP A 40 8.49 14.46 6.73
C ASP A 40 9.28 14.84 5.45
N SER A 41 9.04 14.14 4.34
CA SER A 41 9.75 14.44 3.10
C SER A 41 9.37 15.81 2.57
N GLN A 42 10.37 16.68 2.38
CA GLN A 42 10.20 17.99 1.75
C GLN A 42 10.08 17.90 0.22
N MET A 43 10.17 16.69 -0.36
CA MET A 43 10.02 16.51 -1.79
C MET A 43 8.57 16.75 -2.22
N PRO A 44 8.30 17.67 -3.15
CA PRO A 44 6.97 17.82 -3.72
C PRO A 44 6.62 16.54 -4.48
N VAL A 45 5.56 15.86 -4.05
CA VAL A 45 5.03 14.67 -4.72
C VAL A 45 3.57 14.84 -5.08
N THR A 46 3.21 14.31 -6.24
CA THR A 46 1.83 14.30 -6.74
C THR A 46 1.04 13.08 -6.26
N SER A 47 1.75 12.03 -5.83
CA SER A 47 1.18 10.79 -5.27
C SER A 47 2.22 10.07 -4.42
N ARG A 48 1.74 9.28 -3.45
CA ARG A 48 2.56 8.40 -2.61
C ARG A 48 2.37 6.93 -3.00
N VAL A 49 3.29 6.09 -2.56
CA VAL A 49 3.24 4.63 -2.63
C VAL A 49 3.38 4.07 -1.23
N CYS A 50 2.52 3.15 -0.84
CA CYS A 50 2.58 2.48 0.45
C CYS A 50 2.80 0.97 0.24
N PHE A 51 3.66 0.38 1.04
CA PHE A 51 3.84 -1.07 1.13
C PHE A 51 3.32 -1.53 2.48
N VAL A 52 2.46 -2.55 2.47
CA VAL A 52 1.87 -3.12 3.68
C VAL A 52 2.14 -4.62 3.71
N LYS A 53 2.92 -5.07 4.69
CA LYS A 53 3.18 -6.47 4.97
C LYS A 53 2.23 -6.92 6.06
N PHE A 54 1.40 -7.91 5.75
CA PHE A 54 0.51 -8.57 6.69
C PHE A 54 1.17 -9.79 7.31
N GLN A 55 0.70 -10.17 8.50
CA GLN A 55 1.06 -11.43 9.13
C GLN A 55 0.48 -12.63 8.37
N GLU A 56 -0.77 -12.51 7.91
CA GLU A 56 -1.52 -13.58 7.25
C GLU A 56 -1.78 -13.28 5.77
N PRO A 57 -1.56 -14.24 4.85
CA PRO A 57 -1.72 -14.05 3.41
C PRO A 57 -3.16 -13.77 2.97
N GLU A 58 -4.17 -14.20 3.72
CA GLU A 58 -5.58 -13.93 3.43
C GLU A 58 -5.88 -12.41 3.38
N SER A 59 -5.17 -11.63 4.21
CA SER A 59 -5.29 -10.16 4.27
C SER A 59 -4.91 -9.49 2.94
N VAL A 60 -4.04 -10.12 2.15
CA VAL A 60 -3.69 -9.67 0.79
C VAL A 60 -4.88 -9.81 -0.16
N GLY A 61 -5.67 -10.88 -0.03
CA GLY A 61 -6.90 -11.07 -0.79
C GLY A 61 -7.91 -9.98 -0.47
N VAL A 62 -8.16 -9.76 0.82
CA VAL A 62 -9.15 -8.77 1.29
C VAL A 62 -8.75 -7.35 0.90
N SER A 63 -7.47 -6.99 1.05
CA SER A 63 -6.98 -5.63 0.71
C SER A 63 -7.09 -5.26 -0.75
N GLN A 64 -7.06 -6.22 -1.68
CA GLN A 64 -7.28 -5.93 -3.11
C GLN A 64 -8.67 -5.34 -3.40
N HIS A 65 -9.69 -5.65 -2.58
CA HIS A 65 -11.03 -5.07 -2.70
C HIS A 65 -11.08 -3.57 -2.37
N LEU A 66 -10.03 -2.99 -1.78
CA LEU A 66 -9.92 -1.54 -1.62
C LEU A 66 -9.51 -0.81 -2.92
N THR A 67 -9.22 -1.54 -4.00
CA THR A 67 -9.00 -0.91 -5.30
C THR A 67 -10.26 -0.14 -5.73
N ASN A 68 -10.06 1.12 -6.16
CA ASN A 68 -11.10 2.12 -6.44
C ASN A 68 -11.83 2.70 -5.21
N THR A 69 -11.51 2.27 -3.99
CA THR A 69 -11.98 2.96 -2.79
C THR A 69 -11.29 4.30 -2.68
N VAL A 70 -12.07 5.38 -2.59
CA VAL A 70 -11.55 6.73 -2.38
C VAL A 70 -11.08 6.87 -0.94
N PHE A 71 -9.80 7.17 -0.77
CA PHE A 71 -9.19 7.49 0.51
C PHE A 71 -8.60 8.90 0.45
N VAL A 72 -9.02 9.76 1.38
CA VAL A 72 -8.80 11.21 1.36
C VAL A 72 -9.39 11.87 0.10
N ASP A 73 -8.66 11.89 -1.01
CA ASP A 73 -9.06 12.49 -2.29
C ASP A 73 -8.66 11.62 -3.50
N ARG A 74 -8.09 10.43 -3.27
CA ARG A 74 -7.62 9.54 -4.33
C ARG A 74 -8.22 8.15 -4.24
N ALA A 75 -8.55 7.57 -5.39
CA ALA A 75 -8.92 6.17 -5.51
C ALA A 75 -7.67 5.29 -5.39
N LEU A 76 -7.63 4.42 -4.39
CA LEU A 76 -6.49 3.53 -4.16
C LEU A 76 -6.37 2.48 -5.26
N ILE A 77 -5.15 2.06 -5.53
CA ILE A 77 -4.84 0.89 -6.37
C ILE A 77 -4.04 -0.07 -5.50
N VAL A 78 -4.60 -1.25 -5.20
CA VAL A 78 -3.97 -2.24 -4.32
C VAL A 78 -3.63 -3.48 -5.13
N VAL A 79 -2.34 -3.84 -5.19
CA VAL A 79 -1.87 -5.03 -5.90
C VAL A 79 -1.02 -5.90 -4.97
N PRO A 80 -1.11 -7.24 -5.08
CA PRO A 80 -0.18 -8.14 -4.41
C PRO A 80 1.25 -7.85 -4.85
N PHE A 81 2.18 -7.81 -3.91
CA PHE A 81 3.59 -7.66 -4.18
C PHE A 81 4.33 -8.92 -3.75
N ALA A 82 4.78 -9.70 -4.72
CA ALA A 82 5.62 -10.86 -4.45
C ALA A 82 7.09 -10.42 -4.46
N GLU A 83 7.78 -10.59 -3.33
CA GLU A 83 9.24 -10.49 -3.24
C GLU A 83 9.86 -11.43 -4.29
N GLY A 84 10.44 -10.87 -5.35
CA GLY A 84 11.03 -11.62 -6.47
C GLY A 84 10.29 -11.55 -7.82
N LEU A 85 9.15 -10.86 -7.92
CA LEU A 85 8.35 -10.76 -9.16
C LEU A 85 8.35 -9.38 -9.82
N GLN A 86 9.33 -8.52 -9.49
CA GLN A 86 9.69 -7.40 -10.38
C GLN A 86 10.35 -7.95 -11.65
N LYS A 87 9.55 -8.52 -12.55
CA LYS A 87 9.92 -8.52 -13.96
C LYS A 87 9.96 -7.05 -14.37
N GLN A 88 11.13 -6.63 -14.84
CA GLN A 88 11.44 -5.30 -15.36
C GLN A 88 10.28 -4.74 -16.20
N PRO A 89 10.06 -3.41 -16.20
CA PRO A 89 9.18 -2.82 -17.20
C PRO A 89 9.65 -3.24 -18.61
N PRO A 90 8.75 -3.46 -19.58
CA PRO A 90 9.16 -3.78 -20.94
C PRO A 90 10.05 -2.64 -21.46
N ARG A 91 11.21 -3.01 -22.00
CA ARG A 91 12.16 -2.11 -22.67
C ARG A 91 11.49 -1.32 -23.79
#